data_AF-A0A0V1AUT5-F1
#
_entry.id   AF-A0A0V1AUT5-F1
#
_cell.length_a   1.000
_cell.length_b   1.000
_cell.length_c   1.000
_cell.angle_alpha   90.00
_cell.angle_beta   90.00
_cell.angle_gamma   90.00
#
_symmetry.space_group_name_H-M   'P 1'
#
loop_
_entity.id
_entity.type
_entity.pdbx_description
1 polymer ?
#
loop_
_entity_poly.entity_id
_entity_poly.type
_entity_poly.pdbx_seq_one_letter_code
_entity_poly.pdbx_strand_id
1 'polypeptide(L)' 'MNHLWKRWVEEYLVTLTSRGKWNKIGRQPEKGDLVLLVEDGVPRNRWKLGVITDPLMGSDG' A
#
# COMPACT_ATOMS: atom_id res chain seq x y z
N MET A 1 27.85 -13.68 23.41
CA MET A 1 27.28 -12.42 22.89
C MET A 1 26.56 -12.56 21.54
N ASN A 2 27.00 -13.46 20.63
CA ASN A 2 26.42 -13.58 19.28
C ASN A 2 25.04 -14.28 19.21
N HIS A 3 24.66 -15.07 20.22
CA HIS A 3 23.38 -15.81 20.20
C HIS A 3 22.15 -14.93 20.41
N LEU A 4 22.26 -13.92 21.30
CA LEU A 4 21.14 -13.02 21.59
C LEU A 4 20.79 -12.19 20.36
N TRP A 5 21.80 -11.67 19.68
CA TRP A 5 21.62 -10.84 18.48
C TRP A 5 21.13 -11.65 17.28
N LYS A 6 21.66 -12.86 17.07
CA LYS A 6 21.21 -13.75 16.01
C LYS A 6 19.73 -14.12 16.16
N ARG A 7 19.32 -14.49 17.38
CA ARG A 7 17.93 -14.83 17.68
C ARG A 7 16.99 -13.62 17.57
N TRP A 8 17.45 -12.44 18.00
CA TRP A 8 16.68 -11.20 17.84
C TRP A 8 16.46 -10.85 16.35
N VAL A 9 17.48 -11.02 15.51
CA VAL A 9 17.34 -10.80 14.05
C VAL A 9 16.39 -11.82 13.43
N GLU A 10 16.51 -13.11 13.75
CA GLU A 10 15.67 -14.15 13.14
C GLU A 10 14.19 -14.06 13.57
N GLU A 11 13.91 -13.71 14.84
CA GLU A 11 12.53 -13.66 15.36
C GLU A 11 11.88 -12.28 15.19
N TYR A 12 12.64 -11.19 15.39
CA TYR A 12 12.07 -9.84 15.46
C TYR A 12 12.10 -9.09 14.13
N LEU A 13 13.15 -9.23 13.30
CA LEU A 13 13.17 -8.56 12.00
C LEU A 13 12.14 -9.18 11.03
N VAL A 14 11.93 -10.49 11.08
CA VAL A 14 10.92 -11.16 10.24
C VAL A 14 9.51 -10.64 10.53
N THR A 15 9.17 -10.42 11.81
CA THR A 15 7.87 -9.83 12.20
C THR A 15 7.74 -8.36 11.80
N LEU A 16 8.82 -7.58 11.79
CA LEU A 16 8.85 -6.20 11.27
C LEU A 16 8.77 -6.11 9.74
N THR A 17 9.20 -7.15 9.03
CA THR A 17 9.11 -7.22 7.55
C THR A 17 7.75 -7.66 7.03
N SER A 18 6.84 -8.11 7.90
CA SER A 18 5.43 -8.33 7.56
C SER A 18 4.71 -6.99 7.37
N ARG A 19 5.14 -6.24 6.36
CA ARG A 19 4.36 -5.14 5.81
C ARG A 19 3.30 -5.79 4.94
N GLY A 20 2.07 -5.82 5.42
CA GLY A 20 0.89 -6.08 4.58
C GLY A 20 0.79 -5.00 3.51
N LYS A 21 1.59 -5.13 2.45
CA LYS A 21 1.50 -4.29 1.24
C LYS A 21 0.17 -4.66 0.59
N TRP A 22 -0.84 -3.81 0.74
CA TRP A 22 -2.04 -3.70 -0.12
C TRP A 22 -2.69 -5.01 -0.62
N ASN A 23 -2.53 -6.13 0.09
CA ASN A 23 -3.04 -7.44 -0.28
C ASN A 23 -4.43 -7.72 0.31
N LYS A 24 -5.09 -6.69 0.84
CA LYS A 24 -6.51 -6.78 1.13
C LYS A 24 -7.23 -6.33 -0.12
N ILE A 25 -8.08 -7.20 -0.65
CA ILE A 25 -9.19 -6.79 -1.52
C ILE A 25 -10.04 -5.86 -0.65
N GLY A 26 -9.66 -4.59 -0.62
CA GLY A 26 -10.38 -3.54 0.07
C GLY A 26 -11.65 -3.22 -0.71
N ARG A 27 -12.57 -2.51 -0.06
CA ARG A 27 -13.71 -1.86 -0.73
C ARG A 27 -13.24 -1.23 -2.04
N GLN A 28 -13.95 -1.52 -3.12
CA GLN A 28 -13.69 -0.87 -4.41
C GLN A 28 -13.90 0.64 -4.24
N PRO A 29 -13.07 1.47 -4.90
CA PRO A 29 -13.23 2.92 -4.81
C PRO A 29 -14.60 3.36 -5.33
N GLU A 30 -15.34 4.13 -4.54
CA GLU A 30 -16.67 4.63 -4.90
C GLU A 30 -16.64 6.12 -5.22
N LYS A 31 -17.74 6.60 -5.83
CA LYS A 31 -17.96 8.02 -6.06
C LYS A 31 -17.86 8.81 -4.74
N GLY A 32 -17.08 9.88 -4.76
CA GLY A 32 -16.83 10.73 -3.59
C GLY A 32 -15.62 10.31 -2.75
N ASP A 33 -15.01 9.16 -3.01
CA ASP A 33 -13.79 8.76 -2.31
C ASP A 33 -12.59 9.62 -2.76
N LEU A 34 -11.75 9.98 -1.79
CA LEU A 34 -10.56 10.79 -1.99
C LEU A 34 -9.35 9.88 -2.25
N VAL A 35 -8.68 10.10 -3.37
CA VAL A 35 -7.64 9.22 -3.92
C VAL A 35 -6.37 9.98 -4.27
N LEU A 36 -5.25 9.27 -4.33
CA LEU A 36 -3.98 9.79 -4.85
C LEU A 36 -3.79 9.34 -6.29
N LEU A 37 -3.49 10.29 -7.18
CA LEU A 37 -3.18 10.01 -8.57
C LEU A 37 -1.68 9.69 -8.70
N VAL A 38 -1.40 8.43 -9.01
CA VAL A 38 -0.05 7.93 -9.26
C VAL A 38 0.32 8.24 -10.71
N GLU A 39 1.29 9.13 -10.90
CA GLU A 39 1.85 9.47 -12.21
C GLU A 39 3.30 8.95 -12.29
N ASP A 40 3.64 8.27 -13.38
CA ASP A 40 5.01 7.81 -13.61
C ASP A 40 5.97 8.99 -13.74
N GLY A 41 7.13 8.89 -13.09
CA GLY A 41 8.14 9.95 -13.05
C GLY A 41 7.88 11.07 -12.03
N VAL A 42 6.75 11.06 -11.32
CA VAL A 42 6.45 12.02 -10.25
C VAL A 42 6.81 11.41 -8.88
N PRO A 43 7.65 12.08 -8.07
CA PRO A 43 7.98 11.59 -6.74
C PRO A 43 6.72 11.57 -5.85
N ARG A 44 6.64 10.60 -4.93
CA ARG A 44 5.46 10.32 -4.09
C ARG A 44 4.92 11.54 -3.32
N ASN A 45 5.79 12.47 -2.95
CA ASN A 45 5.39 13.69 -2.24
C ASN A 45 4.68 14.72 -3.12
N ARG A 46 4.57 14.48 -4.42
CA ARG A 46 3.93 15.35 -5.42
C ARG A 46 2.75 14.69 -6.12
N TRP A 47 2.32 13.51 -5.66
CA TRP A 47 1.10 12.90 -6.18
C TRP A 47 -0.09 13.80 -5.91
N LYS A 48 -0.93 13.98 -6.94
CA LYS A 48 -2.11 14.84 -6.85
C LYS A 48 -3.20 14.13 -6.06
N LEU A 49 -3.98 14.89 -5.31
CA LEU A 49 -5.20 14.41 -4.69
C LEU A 49 -6.36 14.61 -5.67
N GLY A 50 -7.19 13.58 -5.81
CA GLY A 50 -8.39 13.59 -6.62
C GLY A 50 -9.58 13.06 -5.83
N VAL A 51 -10.79 13.35 -6.32
CA VAL A 51 -12.03 12.75 -5.83
C VAL A 51 -12.64 11.98 -6.98
N ILE A 52 -13.10 10.76 -6.73
CA ILE A 52 -13.75 9.95 -7.75
C ILE A 52 -15.10 10.57 -8.10
N THR A 53 -15.25 11.02 -9.34
CA THR A 53 -16.51 11.59 -9.84
C THR A 53 -17.47 10.51 -10.28
N ASP A 54 -17.01 9.54 -11.08
CA ASP A 54 -17.80 8.38 -11.48
C ASP A 54 -16.83 7.21 -11.76
N PRO A 55 -16.93 6.09 -11.03
CA PRO A 55 -16.06 4.93 -11.26
C PRO A 55 -16.50 4.16 -12.51
N LEU A 56 -15.54 3.85 -13.38
CA LEU A 56 -15.75 2.93 -14.50
C LEU A 56 -15.50 1.50 -14.01
N MET A 57 -16.54 0.68 -14.01
CA MET A 57 -16.40 -0.74 -13.69
C MET A 57 -15.86 -1.47 -14.93
N GLY A 58 -14.58 -1.83 -14.91
CA GLY A 58 -13.99 -2.69 -15.94
C GLY A 58 -14.58 -4.09 -15.86
N SER A 59 -14.75 -4.76 -17.01
CA SER A 59 -15.33 -6.11 -17.10
C SER A 59 -14.36 -7.23 -16.66
N ASP A 60 -13.16 -6.90 -16.22
CA ASP A 60 -12.09 -7.86 -16.01
C ASP A 60 -12.11 -8.29 -14.54
N GLY A 61 -12.75 -9.43 -14.30
CA GLY A 61 -12.82 -10.12 -13.01
C GLY A 61 -11.59 -10.96 -12.69
#